data_AF-F7JLY1-F1
#
_entry.id   AF-F7JLY1-F1
#
_cell.length_a   1.000
_cell.length_b   1.000
_cell.length_c   1.000
_cell.angle_alpha   90.00
_cell.angle_beta   90.00
_cell.angle_gamma   90.00
#
_symmetry.space_group_name_H-M   'P 1'
#
loop_
_entity.id
_entity.type
_entity.pdbx_description
1 polymer ?
#
loop_
_entity_poly.entity_id
_entity_poly.type
_entity_poly.pdbx_seq_one_letter_code
_entity_poly.pdbx_strand_id
1 'polypeptide(L)'
;MVNGFKGVLVQEIDPQTWELIGERKKVYAGSGIGCTEGPHMYHIGEWYYLLTAEGGTGYDHCVTVARSRSVWGPFETDPHNPLLTSERGRDDALQKCGHGDLVQTQSGEWYLAHLCARPKNGDDLCVLGRETAIQKLVLDADGWFRLKCGGRYAKNQTESPEEIVPGNAEVVPALDRFVPEELTENGWNRWQNGYCSPRRPLGSDASLTARNGYLRLIGRESLNSLHRVTLAAKRQTALCMEACTRMEFYPEYEEQLAGLAYMYDAMNFYLFGKTVDAEGNPVLVLLKSDGGVITDETEPIRLETDDAVTFRARTGQDGAKVTFSYRQNGVWNTVKEDCTTEILTDEHCRGFTGAHFGMYVHDMTGLALHADFEWFYLGEPQEDET
;
A
#
# COMPACT_ATOMS: atom_id res chain seq x y z
N MET A 1 -4.78 -5.29 21.33
CA MET A 1 -3.43 -5.87 21.53
C MET A 1 -3.07 -5.62 23.00
N VAL A 2 -3.31 -6.58 23.89
CA VAL A 2 -2.98 -6.43 25.33
C VAL A 2 -1.75 -7.30 25.59
N ASN A 3 -0.59 -6.88 25.08
CA ASN A 3 0.71 -7.37 25.54
C ASN A 3 1.86 -6.42 25.11
N GLY A 4 2.55 -5.81 26.08
CA GLY A 4 4.02 -5.85 26.08
C GLY A 4 4.85 -4.62 25.68
N PHE A 5 4.30 -3.45 25.35
CA PHE A 5 5.14 -2.26 25.15
C PHE A 5 5.79 -1.85 26.48
N LYS A 6 7.08 -2.19 26.65
CA LYS A 6 7.84 -2.01 27.89
C LYS A 6 8.81 -0.83 27.83
N GLY A 7 8.68 0.03 26.81
CA GLY A 7 9.55 1.17 26.57
C GLY A 7 10.68 0.88 25.58
N VAL A 8 11.59 1.83 25.48
CA VAL A 8 12.70 1.85 24.51
C VAL A 8 13.96 1.27 25.15
N LEU A 9 14.59 0.34 24.44
CA LEU A 9 15.90 -0.22 24.77
C LEU A 9 16.97 0.40 23.87
N VAL A 10 18.15 0.65 24.44
CA VAL A 10 19.36 1.08 23.71
C VAL A 10 20.47 0.06 23.97
N GLN A 11 21.19 -0.30 22.90
CA GLN A 11 22.39 -1.12 22.95
C GLN A 11 23.36 -0.61 21.88
N GLU A 12 24.66 -0.67 22.17
CA GLU A 12 25.71 -0.24 21.26
C GLU A 12 25.92 -1.26 20.14
N ILE A 13 26.22 -0.78 18.93
CA ILE A 13 26.63 -1.61 17.79
C ILE A 13 28.10 -1.33 17.50
N ASP A 14 28.92 -2.38 17.40
CA ASP A 14 30.31 -2.25 16.96
C ASP A 14 30.33 -2.07 15.42
N PRO A 15 30.81 -0.93 14.88
CA PRO A 15 30.81 -0.70 13.44
C PRO A 15 31.81 -1.57 12.67
N GLN A 16 32.74 -2.25 13.36
CA GLN A 16 33.68 -3.17 12.72
C GLN A 16 33.06 -4.55 12.50
N THR A 17 32.24 -5.02 13.45
CA THR A 17 31.65 -6.37 13.41
C THR A 17 30.16 -6.38 13.06
N TRP A 18 29.48 -5.23 13.20
CA TRP A 18 28.03 -5.08 13.13
C TRP A 18 27.27 -5.91 14.18
N GLU A 19 27.94 -6.26 15.27
CA GLU A 19 27.34 -6.98 16.39
C GLU A 19 26.90 -6.01 17.49
N LEU A 20 25.83 -6.39 18.19
CA LEU A 20 25.39 -5.69 19.40
C LEU A 20 26.32 -6.04 20.56
N ILE A 21 26.93 -5.03 21.17
CA ILE A 21 27.90 -5.17 22.27
C ILE A 21 27.37 -4.56 23.57
N GLY A 22 27.99 -4.95 24.69
CA GLY A 22 27.63 -4.45 26.02
C GLY A 22 26.22 -4.86 26.49
N GLU A 23 25.71 -4.15 27.50
CA GLU A 23 24.40 -4.41 28.09
C GLU A 23 23.31 -3.58 27.40
N ARG A 24 22.19 -4.23 27.02
CA ARG A 24 20.96 -3.53 26.61
C ARG A 24 20.31 -2.82 27.80
N LYS A 25 20.03 -1.53 27.67
CA LYS A 25 19.44 -0.72 28.74
C LYS A 25 18.10 -0.14 28.34
N LYS A 26 17.12 -0.19 29.24
CA LYS A 26 15.87 0.55 29.06
C LYS A 26 16.09 2.01 29.43
N VAL A 27 15.97 2.89 28.45
CA VAL A 27 16.27 4.33 28.62
C VAL A 27 15.01 5.19 28.73
N TYR A 28 13.88 4.70 28.24
CA TYR A 28 12.60 5.43 28.26
C TYR A 28 11.42 4.48 28.39
N ALA A 29 10.44 4.81 29.23
CA ALA A 29 9.27 3.97 29.46
C ALA A 29 8.06 4.34 28.59
N GLY A 30 8.12 5.47 27.87
CA GLY A 30 6.96 6.10 27.23
C GLY A 30 6.49 7.34 28.00
N SER A 31 5.62 8.14 27.38
CA SER A 31 5.06 9.35 28.00
C SER A 31 3.93 9.06 28.99
N GLY A 32 3.41 7.83 28.97
CA GLY A 32 2.21 7.40 29.70
C GLY A 32 1.00 7.15 28.82
N ILE A 33 1.02 7.56 27.54
CA ILE A 33 -0.02 7.25 26.55
C ILE A 33 -0.09 5.75 26.25
N GLY A 34 1.07 5.07 26.23
CA GLY A 34 1.18 3.65 25.94
C GLY A 34 1.39 3.35 24.45
N CYS A 35 1.56 2.07 24.13
CA CYS A 35 1.96 1.60 22.80
C CYS A 35 3.25 2.27 22.27
N THR A 36 4.20 2.54 23.17
CA THR A 36 5.46 3.23 22.85
C THR A 36 6.35 2.39 21.93
N GLU A 37 6.50 2.84 20.69
CA GLU A 37 7.23 2.19 19.60
C GLU A 37 7.92 3.21 18.68
N GLY A 38 8.45 2.76 17.54
CA GLY A 38 9.11 3.62 16.54
C GLY A 38 10.18 4.56 17.11
N PRO A 39 11.15 4.07 17.92
CA PRO A 39 12.14 4.95 18.55
C PRO A 39 13.15 5.48 17.52
N HIS A 40 13.26 6.80 17.42
CA HIS A 40 14.30 7.47 16.65
C HIS A 40 15.06 8.45 17.55
N MET A 41 16.39 8.42 17.47
CA MET A 41 17.25 9.24 18.32
C MET A 41 18.07 10.24 17.49
N TYR A 42 18.06 11.50 17.93
CA TYR A 42 18.78 12.60 17.28
C TYR A 42 19.64 13.34 18.29
N HIS A 43 20.90 13.56 17.96
CA HIS A 43 21.80 14.40 18.76
C HIS A 43 21.82 15.82 18.19
N ILE A 44 21.20 16.77 18.89
CA ILE A 44 21.02 18.15 18.44
C ILE A 44 21.50 19.09 19.55
N GLY A 45 22.54 19.87 19.25
CA GLY A 45 23.23 20.67 20.25
C GLY A 45 23.84 19.77 21.33
N GLU A 46 23.42 19.97 22.57
CA GLU A 46 23.87 19.14 23.70
C GLU A 46 22.74 18.24 24.24
N TRP A 47 21.71 17.97 23.43
CA TRP A 47 20.60 17.07 23.76
C TRP A 47 20.55 15.86 22.81
N TYR A 48 20.21 14.71 23.38
CA TYR A 48 19.68 13.55 22.67
C TYR A 48 18.16 13.64 22.73
N TYR A 49 17.51 13.88 21.60
CA TYR A 49 16.06 13.77 21.46
C TYR A 49 15.71 12.33 21.11
N LEU A 50 14.68 11.80 21.77
CA LEU A 50 14.07 10.52 21.48
C LEU A 50 12.64 10.76 21.02
N LEU A 51 12.39 10.54 19.74
CA LEU A 51 11.05 10.46 19.17
C LEU A 51 10.51 9.05 19.34
N THR A 52 9.22 8.94 19.67
CA THR A 52 8.49 7.68 19.72
C THR A 52 7.10 7.85 19.13
N ALA A 53 6.57 6.77 18.55
CA ALA A 53 5.14 6.63 18.27
C ALA A 53 4.43 6.10 19.53
N GLU A 54 3.24 6.62 19.82
CA GLU A 54 2.40 6.16 20.94
C GLU A 54 0.91 6.12 20.53
N GLY A 55 0.07 5.49 21.36
CA GLY A 55 -1.37 5.30 21.09
C GLY A 55 -1.67 4.14 20.14
N GLY A 56 -0.66 3.63 19.44
CA GLY A 56 -0.78 2.58 18.42
C GLY A 56 -1.27 3.15 17.09
N THR A 57 -0.98 2.45 15.99
CA THR A 57 -1.23 2.94 14.61
C THR A 57 -2.70 3.08 14.18
N GLY A 58 -3.64 3.13 15.13
CA GLY A 58 -5.06 3.41 14.92
C GLY A 58 -5.36 4.92 14.99
N TYR A 59 -6.58 5.28 15.40
CA TYR A 59 -7.01 6.68 15.41
C TYR A 59 -6.48 7.53 16.57
N ASP A 60 -5.97 6.89 17.62
CA ASP A 60 -5.31 7.55 18.76
C ASP A 60 -3.80 7.72 18.55
N HIS A 61 -3.30 7.41 17.35
CA HIS A 61 -1.88 7.47 17.03
C HIS A 61 -1.31 8.87 17.23
N CYS A 62 -0.07 8.92 17.72
CA CYS A 62 0.63 10.18 17.94
C CYS A 62 2.15 10.01 17.88
N VAL A 63 2.85 11.14 17.75
CA VAL A 63 4.30 11.27 17.96
C VAL A 63 4.53 11.97 19.28
N THR A 64 5.39 11.39 20.12
CA THR A 64 5.87 12.00 21.37
C THR A 64 7.36 12.19 21.34
N VAL A 65 7.83 13.21 22.06
CA VAL A 65 9.25 13.56 22.17
C VAL A 65 9.68 13.56 23.63
N ALA A 66 10.87 13.04 23.87
CA ALA A 66 11.60 13.18 25.12
C ALA A 66 13.05 13.60 24.81
N ARG A 67 13.81 14.11 25.78
CA ARG A 67 15.24 14.43 25.59
C ARG A 67 16.09 14.10 26.81
N SER A 68 17.39 13.90 26.60
CA SER A 68 18.37 13.71 27.67
C SER A 68 19.73 14.29 27.29
N ARG A 69 20.55 14.63 28.28
CA ARG A 69 21.98 14.99 28.06
C ARG A 69 22.86 13.76 27.82
N SER A 70 22.31 12.55 27.97
CA SER A 70 23.00 11.28 27.79
C SER A 70 22.14 10.35 26.96
N VAL A 71 22.74 9.64 26.00
CA VAL A 71 22.08 8.56 25.25
C VAL A 71 21.49 7.47 26.17
N TRP A 72 22.02 7.35 27.40
CA TRP A 72 21.56 6.40 28.41
C TRP A 72 20.46 6.94 29.32
N GLY A 73 20.00 8.17 29.10
CA GLY A 73 18.99 8.82 29.93
C GLY A 73 19.53 9.38 31.26
N PRO A 74 18.62 9.70 32.21
CA PRO A 74 17.18 9.60 32.07
C PRO A 74 16.65 10.60 31.02
N PHE A 75 15.62 10.18 30.28
CA PHE A 75 14.94 11.05 29.33
C PHE A 75 13.80 11.81 30.03
N GLU A 76 13.81 13.14 29.92
CA GLU A 76 12.67 13.99 30.29
C GLU A 76 11.67 14.04 29.14
N THR A 77 10.39 13.80 29.42
CA THR A 77 9.30 13.87 28.44
C THR A 77 8.90 15.32 28.23
N ASP A 78 8.62 15.71 26.98
CA ASP A 78 8.06 17.02 26.68
C ASP A 78 6.73 17.24 27.44
N PRO A 79 6.60 18.28 28.28
CA PRO A 79 5.39 18.53 29.05
C PRO A 79 4.16 18.85 28.18
N HIS A 80 4.36 19.17 26.90
CA HIS A 80 3.28 19.50 25.96
C HIS A 80 2.97 18.37 24.96
N ASN A 81 3.48 17.16 25.19
CA ASN A 81 3.16 16.00 24.36
C ASN A 81 1.63 15.76 24.21
N PRO A 82 1.21 15.14 23.08
CA PRO A 82 2.04 14.75 21.95
C PRO A 82 2.44 15.91 21.04
N LEU A 83 3.58 15.77 20.35
CA LEU A 83 4.05 16.68 19.29
C LEU A 83 3.07 16.71 18.12
N LEU A 84 2.56 15.55 17.72
CA LEU A 84 1.67 15.38 16.58
C LEU A 84 0.64 14.29 16.87
N THR A 85 -0.63 14.55 16.54
CA THR A 85 -1.74 13.60 16.51
C THR A 85 -2.81 14.08 15.52
N SER A 86 -3.96 13.40 15.46
CA SER A 86 -5.04 13.70 14.51
C SER A 86 -6.15 14.54 15.16
N GLU A 87 -6.78 15.40 14.36
CA GLU A 87 -8.01 16.10 14.78
C GLU A 87 -9.21 15.17 14.50
N ARG A 88 -9.65 14.43 15.52
CA ARG A 88 -10.78 13.49 15.39
C ARG A 88 -12.09 14.24 15.12
N GLY A 89 -12.96 13.64 14.30
CA GLY A 89 -14.29 14.19 13.98
C GLY A 89 -14.29 15.28 12.91
N ARG A 90 -13.15 15.51 12.23
CA ARG A 90 -13.03 16.40 11.08
C ARG A 90 -12.77 15.57 9.83
N ASP A 91 -13.73 15.52 8.91
CA ASP A 91 -13.69 14.62 7.74
C ASP A 91 -12.52 14.89 6.80
N ASP A 92 -12.09 16.15 6.67
CA ASP A 92 -10.97 16.52 5.83
C ASP A 92 -9.62 16.52 6.58
N ALA A 93 -9.55 16.10 7.84
CA ALA A 93 -8.28 15.99 8.54
C ALA A 93 -7.53 14.70 8.21
N LEU A 94 -6.20 14.78 8.15
CA LEU A 94 -5.33 13.61 8.19
C LEU A 94 -5.56 12.84 9.50
N GLN A 95 -5.88 11.56 9.39
CA GLN A 95 -6.10 10.69 10.55
C GLN A 95 -4.90 9.77 10.79
N LYS A 96 -4.90 9.09 11.94
CA LYS A 96 -3.84 8.16 12.37
C LYS A 96 -2.42 8.76 12.34
N CYS A 97 -2.32 10.07 12.48
CA CYS A 97 -1.07 10.82 12.40
C CYS A 97 -0.10 10.41 13.53
N GLY A 98 0.99 9.73 13.18
CA GLY A 98 1.97 9.23 14.15
C GLY A 98 3.19 8.61 13.46
N HIS A 99 4.04 7.92 14.23
CA HIS A 99 5.25 7.25 13.72
C HIS A 99 6.10 8.15 12.82
N GLY A 100 6.59 9.24 13.42
CA GLY A 100 7.30 10.28 12.69
C GLY A 100 8.83 10.18 12.79
N ASP A 101 9.49 10.76 11.79
CA ASP A 101 10.95 10.85 11.65
C ASP A 101 11.33 12.31 11.30
N LEU A 102 12.35 12.83 11.97
CA LEU A 102 12.84 14.19 11.79
C LEU A 102 13.89 14.28 10.69
N VAL A 103 13.80 15.36 9.91
CA VAL A 103 14.87 15.78 9.01
C VAL A 103 15.14 17.26 9.17
N GLN A 104 16.43 17.62 9.14
CA GLN A 104 16.87 19.00 9.02
C GLN A 104 17.35 19.24 7.59
N THR A 105 16.86 20.28 6.94
CA THR A 105 17.34 20.71 5.62
C THR A 105 18.73 21.34 5.72
N GLN A 106 19.39 21.53 4.58
CA GLN A 106 20.67 22.24 4.51
C GLN A 106 20.59 23.72 4.97
N SER A 107 19.39 24.32 4.91
CA SER A 107 19.11 25.67 5.41
C SER A 107 18.81 25.71 6.92
N GLY A 108 18.81 24.55 7.58
CA GLY A 108 18.55 24.41 9.02
C GLY A 108 17.07 24.32 9.40
N GLU A 109 16.16 24.24 8.42
CA GLU A 109 14.72 24.08 8.64
C GLU A 109 14.40 22.64 9.05
N TRP A 110 13.41 22.46 9.92
CA TRP A 110 13.02 21.15 10.45
C TRP A 110 11.70 20.68 9.87
N TYR A 111 11.63 19.40 9.55
CA TYR A 111 10.43 18.73 9.07
C TYR A 111 10.25 17.39 9.78
N LEU A 112 8.99 16.98 9.91
CA LEU A 112 8.57 15.68 10.43
C LEU A 112 7.83 14.93 9.34
N ALA A 113 8.48 13.92 8.74
CA ALA A 113 7.76 12.92 7.97
C ALA A 113 6.97 12.05 8.96
N HIS A 114 5.72 11.72 8.65
CA HIS A 114 4.91 10.87 9.51
C HIS A 114 3.90 10.08 8.68
N LEU A 115 3.44 8.95 9.21
CA LEU A 115 2.33 8.25 8.58
C LEU A 115 1.00 8.95 8.88
N CYS A 116 0.05 8.83 7.98
CA CYS A 116 -1.34 9.22 8.17
C CYS A 116 -2.28 8.26 7.43
N ALA A 117 -3.58 8.49 7.51
CA ALA A 117 -4.58 7.81 6.71
C ALA A 117 -5.70 8.78 6.33
N ARG A 118 -6.27 8.56 5.15
CA ARG A 118 -7.45 9.27 4.65
C ARG A 118 -8.65 8.32 4.64
N PRO A 119 -9.47 8.31 5.70
CA PRO A 119 -10.67 7.50 5.71
C PRO A 119 -11.68 7.97 4.66
N LYS A 120 -12.60 7.08 4.29
CA LYS A 120 -13.80 7.43 3.51
C LYS A 120 -14.63 8.47 4.28
N ASN A 121 -15.25 9.41 3.59
CA ASN A 121 -16.04 10.46 4.25
C ASN A 121 -17.14 9.85 5.14
N GLY A 122 -17.09 10.15 6.45
CA GLY A 122 -18.09 9.70 7.43
C GLY A 122 -17.87 8.29 8.02
N ASP A 123 -16.93 7.50 7.50
CA ASP A 123 -16.61 6.16 7.99
C ASP A 123 -15.13 6.04 8.37
N ASP A 124 -14.80 5.38 9.48
CA ASP A 124 -13.40 5.17 9.92
C ASP A 124 -12.65 4.10 9.07
N LEU A 125 -12.88 4.06 7.74
CA LEU A 125 -12.39 3.02 6.83
C LEU A 125 -11.36 3.57 5.82
N CYS A 126 -10.16 2.98 5.77
CA CYS A 126 -9.02 3.49 4.98
C CYS A 126 -8.63 2.50 3.86
N VAL A 127 -9.22 2.64 2.66
CA VAL A 127 -8.94 1.75 1.51
C VAL A 127 -7.51 1.90 0.96
N LEU A 128 -6.94 3.11 1.05
CA LEU A 128 -5.56 3.39 0.66
C LEU A 128 -4.54 2.88 1.69
N GLY A 129 -5.01 2.39 2.84
CA GLY A 129 -4.18 2.05 3.98
C GLY A 129 -3.55 3.29 4.63
N ARG A 130 -2.29 3.15 5.06
CA ARG A 130 -1.51 4.26 5.63
C ARG A 130 -0.60 4.88 4.59
N GLU A 131 -0.64 6.21 4.54
CA GLU A 131 0.08 7.07 3.60
C GLU A 131 1.16 7.86 4.35
N THR A 132 1.98 8.61 3.61
CA THR A 132 3.00 9.49 4.21
C THR A 132 2.62 10.95 4.02
N ALA A 133 2.73 11.72 5.11
CA ALA A 133 2.60 13.17 5.12
C ALA A 133 3.86 13.80 5.74
N ILE A 134 4.00 15.11 5.58
CA ILE A 134 5.12 15.88 6.13
C ILE A 134 4.60 17.15 6.78
N GLN A 135 5.17 17.53 7.93
CA GLN A 135 4.85 18.77 8.64
C GLN A 135 6.11 19.57 8.92
N LYS A 136 6.05 20.89 8.73
CA LYS A 136 7.12 21.81 9.14
C LYS A 136 7.14 21.96 10.65
N LEU A 137 8.33 21.96 11.21
CA LEU A 137 8.58 22.12 12.65
C LEU A 137 9.39 23.36 12.96
N VAL A 138 9.32 23.77 14.22
CA VAL A 138 10.24 24.74 14.84
C VAL A 138 10.70 24.21 16.19
N LEU A 139 11.88 24.64 16.64
CA LEU A 139 12.26 24.56 18.05
C LEU A 139 11.75 25.81 18.77
N ASP A 140 11.06 25.62 19.88
CA ASP A 140 10.65 26.73 20.75
C ASP A 140 11.83 27.23 21.62
N ALA A 141 11.56 28.27 22.42
CA ALA A 141 12.57 28.90 23.28
C ALA A 141 13.13 27.95 24.36
N ASP A 142 12.38 26.91 24.73
CA ASP A 142 12.78 25.90 25.71
C ASP A 142 13.49 24.71 25.05
N GLY A 143 13.65 24.74 23.73
CA GLY A 143 14.30 23.73 22.92
C GLY A 143 13.43 22.50 22.66
N TRP A 144 12.11 22.64 22.59
CA TRP A 144 11.20 21.55 22.21
C TRP A 144 10.68 21.74 20.79
N PHE A 145 10.45 20.62 20.09
CA PHE A 145 9.84 20.65 18.78
C PHE A 145 8.36 21.02 18.86
N ARG A 146 7.90 21.85 17.92
CA ARG A 146 6.50 22.24 17.76
C ARG A 146 6.14 22.23 16.29
N LEU A 147 4.89 21.92 15.97
CA LEU A 147 4.37 22.16 14.62
C LEU A 147 4.44 23.66 14.31
N LYS A 148 4.97 24.02 13.13
CA LYS A 148 5.06 25.43 12.71
C LYS A 148 3.69 26.11 12.67
N CYS A 149 2.66 25.37 12.25
CA CYS A 149 1.27 25.83 12.21
C CYS A 149 0.63 26.03 13.60
N GLY A 150 1.34 25.68 14.68
CA GLY A 150 0.80 25.67 16.04
C GLY A 150 -0.09 24.46 16.34
N GLY A 151 -0.33 24.24 17.63
CA GLY A 151 -1.09 23.10 18.12
C GLY A 151 -0.35 21.76 17.90
N ARG A 152 -1.14 20.68 17.81
CA ARG A 152 -0.65 19.29 17.72
C ARG A 152 -1.29 18.50 16.56
N TYR A 153 -2.13 19.13 15.75
CA TYR A 153 -2.86 18.45 14.68
C TYR A 153 -2.17 18.63 13.35
N ALA A 154 -1.88 17.52 12.68
CA ALA A 154 -1.34 17.52 11.33
C ALA A 154 -2.25 18.29 10.36
N LYS A 155 -1.65 18.96 9.38
CA LYS A 155 -2.37 19.72 8.35
C LYS A 155 -2.18 19.08 6.98
N ASN A 156 -3.19 19.21 6.11
CA ASN A 156 -3.10 18.79 4.70
C ASN A 156 -2.11 19.62 3.88
N GLN A 157 -1.72 20.78 4.39
CA GLN A 157 -0.77 21.69 3.77
C GLN A 157 0.21 22.19 4.83
N THR A 158 1.48 22.25 4.47
CA THR A 158 2.56 22.79 5.31
C THR A 158 3.50 23.62 4.43
N GLU A 159 4.26 24.55 5.02
CA GLU A 159 5.14 25.42 4.23
C GLU A 159 6.30 24.62 3.63
N SER A 160 6.60 24.87 2.35
CA SER A 160 7.77 24.30 1.69
C SER A 160 9.08 24.84 2.30
N PRO A 161 10.17 24.09 2.17
CA PRO A 161 11.50 24.59 2.53
C PRO A 161 11.90 25.75 1.61
N GLU A 162 12.53 26.80 2.16
CA GLU A 162 12.76 28.06 1.44
C GLU A 162 13.85 27.94 0.36
N GLU A 163 14.90 27.17 0.64
CA GLU A 163 16.09 27.06 -0.23
C GLU A 163 16.13 25.79 -1.08
N ILE A 164 15.04 25.02 -1.12
CA ILE A 164 14.94 23.82 -1.94
C ILE A 164 14.09 24.13 -3.17
N VAL A 165 14.74 24.12 -4.33
CA VAL A 165 14.04 24.18 -5.62
C VAL A 165 13.47 22.78 -5.91
N PRO A 166 12.16 22.64 -6.16
CA PRO A 166 11.58 21.37 -6.56
C PRO A 166 12.27 20.84 -7.82
N GLY A 167 12.73 19.59 -7.77
CA GLY A 167 13.19 18.89 -8.97
C GLY A 167 12.01 18.52 -9.88
N ASN A 168 12.30 18.12 -11.11
CA ASN A 168 11.31 17.47 -11.96
C ASN A 168 11.05 16.07 -11.39
N ALA A 169 9.83 15.82 -10.91
CA ALA A 169 9.42 14.47 -10.55
C ALA A 169 9.29 13.63 -11.83
N GLU A 170 9.82 12.41 -11.82
CA GLU A 170 9.53 11.44 -12.87
C GLU A 170 8.04 11.10 -12.82
N VAL A 171 7.34 11.32 -13.94
CA VAL A 171 5.95 10.92 -14.09
C VAL A 171 5.96 9.45 -14.49
N VAL A 172 5.50 8.57 -13.59
CA VAL A 172 5.24 7.17 -13.95
C VAL A 172 3.98 7.15 -14.82
N PRO A 173 4.05 6.71 -16.09
CA PRO A 173 2.87 6.65 -16.94
C PRO A 173 1.79 5.74 -16.34
N ALA A 174 0.54 6.17 -16.43
CA ALA A 174 -0.61 5.36 -16.01
C ALA A 174 -0.75 4.08 -16.85
N LEU A 175 -0.38 4.14 -18.14
CA LEU A 175 -0.39 3.01 -19.07
C LEU A 175 0.99 2.38 -19.19
N ASP A 176 1.05 1.08 -18.91
CA ASP A 176 2.21 0.24 -19.16
C ASP A 176 1.93 -0.69 -20.35
N ARG A 177 2.78 -0.61 -21.38
CA ARG A 177 2.71 -1.44 -22.60
C ARG A 177 3.77 -2.54 -22.62
N PHE A 178 4.44 -2.77 -21.49
CA PHE A 178 5.41 -3.86 -21.33
C PHE A 178 6.56 -3.80 -22.35
N VAL A 179 6.99 -2.58 -22.69
CA VAL A 179 8.17 -2.35 -23.51
C VAL A 179 9.40 -2.48 -22.62
N PRO A 180 10.30 -3.45 -22.87
CA PRO A 180 11.48 -3.64 -22.03
C PRO A 180 12.49 -2.52 -22.27
N GLU A 181 12.83 -1.75 -21.24
CA GLU A 181 13.93 -0.76 -21.31
C GLU A 181 15.20 -1.34 -20.68
N GLU A 182 15.08 -1.98 -19.51
CA GLU A 182 16.17 -2.70 -18.84
C GLU A 182 15.67 -4.00 -18.18
N LEU A 183 16.14 -5.16 -18.67
CA LEU A 183 15.72 -6.47 -18.19
C LEU A 183 16.72 -7.06 -17.18
N THR A 184 16.21 -7.78 -16.16
CA THR A 184 17.05 -8.66 -15.33
C THR A 184 17.43 -9.93 -16.10
N GLU A 185 18.33 -10.77 -15.55
CA GLU A 185 18.69 -12.08 -16.13
C GLU A 185 17.48 -12.98 -16.43
N ASN A 186 16.34 -12.75 -15.74
CA ASN A 186 15.11 -13.52 -15.92
C ASN A 186 14.10 -12.86 -16.89
N GLY A 187 14.47 -11.78 -17.58
CA GLY A 187 13.60 -11.12 -18.57
C GLY A 187 12.41 -10.34 -17.97
N TRP A 188 12.45 -10.03 -16.67
CA TRP A 188 11.44 -9.22 -15.98
C TRP A 188 12.12 -8.28 -14.98
N ASN A 189 11.79 -6.98 -15.03
CA ASN A 189 12.27 -5.99 -14.06
C ASN A 189 11.09 -5.27 -13.42
N ARG A 190 10.61 -5.78 -12.28
CA ARG A 190 9.47 -5.18 -11.55
C ARG A 190 9.71 -3.72 -11.14
N TRP A 191 10.97 -3.33 -10.95
CA TRP A 191 11.33 -1.98 -10.50
C TRP A 191 11.12 -0.95 -11.58
N GLN A 192 11.22 -1.34 -12.86
CA GLN A 192 10.98 -0.46 -14.00
C GLN A 192 9.58 0.17 -13.94
N ASN A 193 8.56 -0.63 -13.55
CA ASN A 193 7.16 -0.19 -13.64
C ASN A 193 6.44 -0.17 -12.27
N GLY A 194 7.17 -0.34 -11.17
CA GLY A 194 6.63 -0.22 -9.81
C GLY A 194 5.69 -1.35 -9.39
N TYR A 195 5.80 -2.56 -9.99
CA TYR A 195 4.99 -3.70 -9.58
C TYR A 195 5.54 -4.39 -8.33
N CYS A 196 4.62 -4.81 -7.46
CA CYS A 196 4.88 -5.73 -6.38
C CYS A 196 4.25 -7.09 -6.64
N SER A 197 4.87 -8.12 -6.04
CA SER A 197 4.37 -9.49 -6.00
C SER A 197 4.35 -9.95 -4.54
N PRO A 198 3.36 -10.74 -4.10
CA PRO A 198 3.27 -11.19 -2.72
C PRO A 198 4.49 -12.04 -2.33
N ARG A 199 5.22 -11.61 -1.29
CA ARG A 199 6.27 -12.35 -0.54
C ARG A 199 7.55 -12.70 -1.30
N ARG A 200 7.48 -13.04 -2.59
CA ARG A 200 8.62 -13.47 -3.41
C ARG A 200 8.70 -12.70 -4.72
N PRO A 201 9.90 -12.55 -5.31
CA PRO A 201 10.03 -12.18 -6.72
C PRO A 201 9.30 -13.19 -7.63
N LEU A 202 8.70 -12.72 -8.71
CA LEU A 202 8.06 -13.60 -9.71
C LEU A 202 9.09 -14.51 -10.40
N GLY A 203 10.31 -14.01 -10.67
CA GLY A 203 11.37 -14.81 -11.29
C GLY A 203 10.90 -15.41 -12.61
N SER A 204 11.08 -16.73 -12.78
CA SER A 204 10.64 -17.47 -13.98
C SER A 204 9.12 -17.57 -14.16
N ASP A 205 8.31 -17.09 -13.21
CA ASP A 205 6.85 -17.08 -13.31
C ASP A 205 6.31 -15.83 -14.03
N ALA A 206 7.20 -14.95 -14.49
CA ALA A 206 6.89 -13.79 -15.33
C ALA A 206 7.93 -13.61 -16.45
N SER A 207 7.52 -13.09 -17.60
CA SER A 207 8.43 -12.79 -18.71
C SER A 207 7.90 -11.67 -19.62
N LEU A 208 8.79 -10.74 -20.02
CA LEU A 208 8.53 -9.73 -21.07
C LEU A 208 9.08 -10.15 -22.44
N THR A 209 9.77 -11.29 -22.51
CA THR A 209 10.51 -11.74 -23.71
C THR A 209 9.96 -13.02 -24.30
N ALA A 210 9.17 -13.78 -23.53
CA ALA A 210 8.45 -14.95 -24.04
C ALA A 210 7.49 -14.57 -25.19
N ARG A 211 6.96 -13.34 -25.15
CA ARG A 211 6.17 -12.71 -26.21
C ARG A 211 6.37 -11.20 -26.15
N ASN A 212 7.07 -10.63 -27.13
CA ASN A 212 7.36 -9.19 -27.16
C ASN A 212 6.06 -8.36 -27.18
N GLY A 213 6.01 -7.31 -26.35
CA GLY A 213 4.85 -6.44 -26.20
C GLY A 213 3.78 -6.97 -25.24
N TYR A 214 4.09 -8.04 -24.50
CA TYR A 214 3.20 -8.62 -23.50
C TYR A 214 3.95 -8.94 -22.22
N LEU A 215 3.26 -8.85 -21.09
CA LEU A 215 3.66 -9.51 -19.85
C LEU A 215 3.03 -10.90 -19.81
N ARG A 216 3.86 -11.93 -19.94
CA ARG A 216 3.44 -13.31 -19.68
C ARG A 216 3.53 -13.62 -18.20
N LEU A 217 2.45 -14.13 -17.61
CA LEU A 217 2.39 -14.63 -16.24
C LEU A 217 2.03 -16.12 -16.26
N ILE A 218 2.75 -16.94 -15.49
CA ILE A 218 2.55 -18.39 -15.45
C ILE A 218 1.71 -18.78 -14.23
N GLY A 219 0.64 -19.53 -14.45
CA GLY A 219 -0.28 -20.01 -13.42
C GLY A 219 0.41 -20.88 -12.36
N ARG A 220 0.13 -20.54 -11.10
CA ARG A 220 0.62 -21.23 -9.90
C ARG A 220 -0.52 -21.40 -8.91
N GLU A 221 -0.28 -21.09 -7.64
CA GLU A 221 -1.22 -21.28 -6.56
C GLU A 221 -2.33 -20.21 -6.55
N SER A 222 -3.42 -20.50 -5.85
CA SER A 222 -4.53 -19.56 -5.69
C SER A 222 -4.12 -18.28 -4.93
N LEU A 223 -4.92 -17.22 -5.04
CA LEU A 223 -4.66 -15.93 -4.43
C LEU A 223 -4.72 -15.99 -2.89
N ASN A 224 -5.37 -17.02 -2.33
CA ASN A 224 -5.37 -17.31 -0.91
C ASN A 224 -4.04 -17.90 -0.39
N SER A 225 -3.11 -18.24 -1.27
CA SER A 225 -1.83 -18.79 -0.84
C SER A 225 -0.89 -17.74 -0.24
N LEU A 226 -0.08 -18.20 0.72
CA LEU A 226 1.04 -17.44 1.29
C LEU A 226 2.39 -17.84 0.68
N HIS A 227 2.41 -18.60 -0.42
CA HIS A 227 3.65 -19.09 -1.04
C HIS A 227 3.83 -18.59 -2.47
N ARG A 228 3.47 -19.38 -3.49
CA ARG A 228 3.81 -19.12 -4.89
C ARG A 228 2.60 -18.59 -5.67
N VAL A 229 2.22 -17.36 -5.36
CA VAL A 229 1.17 -16.60 -6.05
C VAL A 229 1.77 -15.84 -7.25
N THR A 230 1.17 -15.99 -8.43
CA THR A 230 1.56 -15.23 -9.63
C THR A 230 0.66 -13.99 -9.78
N LEU A 231 1.12 -12.89 -9.18
CA LEU A 231 0.46 -11.58 -9.22
C LEU A 231 1.50 -10.49 -9.47
N ALA A 232 1.21 -9.62 -10.45
CA ALA A 232 1.91 -8.34 -10.64
C ALA A 232 0.92 -7.20 -10.34
N ALA A 233 1.09 -6.51 -9.21
CA ALA A 233 0.15 -5.52 -8.72
C ALA A 233 0.80 -4.16 -8.43
N LYS A 234 0.00 -3.10 -8.43
CA LYS A 234 0.37 -1.74 -8.01
C LYS A 234 -0.60 -1.25 -6.94
N ARG A 235 -0.12 -0.36 -6.08
CA ARG A 235 -0.92 0.28 -5.01
C ARG A 235 -2.01 1.15 -5.64
N GLN A 236 -3.20 1.14 -5.05
CA GLN A 236 -4.15 2.22 -5.25
C GLN A 236 -3.64 3.47 -4.51
N THR A 237 -3.49 4.60 -5.21
CA THR A 237 -2.92 5.84 -4.66
C THR A 237 -3.91 7.01 -4.60
N ALA A 238 -5.12 6.83 -5.14
CA ALA A 238 -6.22 7.78 -5.05
C ALA A 238 -7.54 7.04 -4.76
N LEU A 239 -8.50 7.73 -4.15
CA LEU A 239 -9.82 7.15 -3.83
C LEU A 239 -10.58 6.75 -5.10
N CYS A 240 -10.51 7.60 -6.12
CA CYS A 240 -11.12 7.40 -7.43
C CYS A 240 -10.03 7.01 -8.45
N MET A 241 -10.00 5.74 -8.84
CA MET A 241 -9.04 5.20 -9.80
C MET A 241 -9.71 4.18 -10.72
N GLU A 242 -9.08 3.97 -11.86
CA GLU A 242 -9.42 2.90 -12.79
C GLU A 242 -8.21 2.00 -13.03
N ALA A 243 -8.43 0.70 -12.91
CA ALA A 243 -7.51 -0.34 -13.33
C ALA A 243 -8.10 -1.06 -14.55
N CYS A 244 -7.31 -1.17 -15.62
CA CYS A 244 -7.74 -1.79 -16.85
C CYS A 244 -6.62 -2.64 -17.45
N THR A 245 -6.95 -3.80 -18.02
CA THR A 245 -5.96 -4.66 -18.69
C THR A 245 -6.60 -5.46 -19.80
N ARG A 246 -5.84 -5.75 -20.85
CA ARG A 246 -6.24 -6.63 -21.94
C ARG A 246 -5.43 -7.92 -21.88
N MET A 247 -6.14 -9.05 -21.88
CA MET A 247 -5.56 -10.36 -21.60
C MET A 247 -5.97 -11.39 -22.65
N GLU A 248 -5.00 -12.20 -23.05
CA GLU A 248 -5.20 -13.47 -23.76
C GLU A 248 -4.95 -14.63 -22.79
N PHE A 249 -5.94 -15.51 -22.66
CA PHE A 249 -5.90 -16.68 -21.79
C PHE A 249 -6.88 -17.72 -22.32
N TYR A 250 -6.43 -18.98 -22.41
CA TYR A 250 -7.17 -20.08 -23.05
C TYR A 250 -7.24 -21.27 -22.08
N PRO A 251 -8.09 -21.19 -21.04
CA PRO A 251 -8.22 -22.25 -20.04
C PRO A 251 -8.87 -23.51 -20.63
N GLU A 252 -8.44 -24.67 -20.14
CA GLU A 252 -9.01 -25.98 -20.47
C GLU A 252 -9.76 -26.59 -19.28
N TYR A 253 -9.50 -26.09 -18.06
CA TYR A 253 -10.05 -26.60 -16.80
C TYR A 253 -10.57 -25.45 -15.93
N GLU A 254 -11.62 -25.70 -15.13
CA GLU A 254 -12.22 -24.69 -14.23
C GLU A 254 -11.19 -24.16 -13.20
N GLU A 255 -10.20 -24.98 -12.86
CA GLU A 255 -9.07 -24.68 -11.98
C GLU A 255 -8.02 -23.71 -12.56
N GLN A 256 -8.22 -23.23 -13.80
CA GLN A 256 -7.35 -22.29 -14.49
C GLN A 256 -8.06 -20.96 -14.65
N LEU A 257 -7.53 -19.90 -14.03
CA LEU A 257 -8.13 -18.58 -14.08
C LEU A 257 -7.07 -17.49 -14.16
N ALA A 258 -7.30 -16.55 -15.07
CA ALA A 258 -6.50 -15.35 -15.21
C ALA A 258 -7.37 -14.10 -15.33
N GLY A 259 -6.88 -12.97 -14.84
CA GLY A 259 -7.61 -11.70 -14.96
C GLY A 259 -7.08 -10.58 -14.07
N LEU A 260 -8.01 -9.73 -13.65
CA LEU A 260 -7.77 -8.55 -12.82
C LEU A 260 -8.08 -8.86 -11.35
N ALA A 261 -7.10 -8.63 -10.47
CA ALA A 261 -7.26 -8.70 -9.02
C ALA A 261 -7.37 -7.29 -8.43
N TYR A 262 -8.24 -7.13 -7.43
CA TYR A 262 -8.30 -5.97 -6.54
C TYR A 262 -8.25 -6.47 -5.10
N MET A 263 -7.10 -6.36 -4.46
CA MET A 263 -6.79 -7.10 -3.24
C MET A 263 -6.22 -6.25 -2.12
N TYR A 264 -6.38 -6.74 -0.89
CA TYR A 264 -5.66 -6.25 0.27
C TYR A 264 -4.64 -7.29 0.75
N ASP A 265 -5.09 -8.52 1.01
CA ASP A 265 -4.25 -9.65 1.40
C ASP A 265 -4.79 -10.97 0.84
N ALA A 266 -4.21 -12.10 1.28
CA ALA A 266 -4.61 -13.43 0.83
C ALA A 266 -6.00 -13.86 1.34
N MET A 267 -6.64 -13.08 2.21
CA MET A 267 -7.96 -13.39 2.77
C MET A 267 -9.03 -12.42 2.25
N ASN A 268 -8.63 -11.31 1.64
CA ASN A 268 -9.54 -10.24 1.26
C ASN A 268 -9.20 -9.68 -0.12
N PHE A 269 -10.03 -10.01 -1.10
CA PHE A 269 -9.85 -9.59 -2.49
C PHE A 269 -11.12 -9.74 -3.32
N TYR A 270 -11.17 -9.00 -4.43
CA TYR A 270 -11.95 -9.35 -5.59
C TYR A 270 -11.04 -9.90 -6.68
N LEU A 271 -11.54 -10.91 -7.39
CA LEU A 271 -10.85 -11.50 -8.53
C LEU A 271 -11.84 -11.58 -9.70
N PHE A 272 -11.61 -10.77 -10.73
CA PHE A 272 -12.40 -10.76 -11.94
C PHE A 272 -11.60 -11.38 -13.08
N GLY A 273 -12.00 -12.56 -13.55
CA GLY A 273 -11.17 -13.35 -14.47
C GLY A 273 -11.94 -14.25 -15.41
N LYS A 274 -11.20 -14.78 -16.40
CA LYS A 274 -11.66 -15.76 -17.39
C LYS A 274 -11.26 -17.18 -16.94
N THR A 275 -12.19 -18.10 -17.05
CA THR A 275 -12.03 -19.56 -16.85
C THR A 275 -12.92 -20.29 -17.88
N VAL A 276 -13.14 -21.60 -17.73
CA VAL A 276 -14.16 -22.37 -18.45
C VAL A 276 -15.27 -22.84 -17.51
N ASP A 277 -16.45 -23.19 -18.07
CA ASP A 277 -17.48 -23.95 -17.36
C ASP A 277 -17.24 -25.48 -17.48
N ALA A 278 -18.13 -26.27 -16.88
CA ALA A 278 -18.07 -27.73 -16.89
C ALA A 278 -18.14 -28.36 -18.31
N GLU A 279 -18.69 -27.64 -19.28
CA GLU A 279 -18.75 -28.03 -20.69
C GLU A 279 -17.52 -27.57 -21.49
N GLY A 280 -16.55 -26.90 -20.86
CA GLY A 280 -15.33 -26.40 -21.49
C GLY A 280 -15.52 -25.09 -22.25
N ASN A 281 -16.62 -24.38 -22.00
CA ASN A 281 -16.89 -23.11 -22.64
C ASN A 281 -16.21 -21.95 -21.89
N PRO A 282 -15.62 -20.96 -22.58
CA PRO A 282 -15.05 -19.79 -21.91
C PRO A 282 -16.13 -18.93 -21.23
N VAL A 283 -15.89 -18.61 -19.96
CA VAL A 283 -16.75 -17.77 -19.12
C VAL A 283 -15.93 -16.74 -18.34
N LEU A 284 -16.57 -15.64 -17.93
CA LEU A 284 -16.04 -14.72 -16.94
C LEU A 284 -16.70 -14.94 -15.58
N VAL A 285 -15.91 -14.87 -14.52
CA VAL A 285 -16.36 -14.97 -13.13
C VAL A 285 -15.85 -13.79 -12.32
N LEU A 286 -16.67 -13.31 -11.37
CA LEU A 286 -16.28 -12.33 -10.37
C LEU A 286 -16.34 -13.01 -9.00
N LEU A 287 -15.18 -13.25 -8.40
CA LEU A 287 -15.05 -13.86 -7.08
C LEU A 287 -14.77 -12.78 -6.03
N LYS A 288 -15.34 -12.95 -4.84
CA LYS A 288 -15.01 -12.17 -3.65
C LYS A 288 -14.44 -13.10 -2.59
N SER A 289 -13.33 -12.71 -1.97
CA SER A 289 -12.82 -13.27 -0.72
C SER A 289 -13.00 -12.27 0.41
N ASP A 290 -13.61 -12.68 1.50
CA ASP A 290 -13.83 -11.86 2.70
C ASP A 290 -13.53 -12.69 3.93
N GLY A 291 -12.44 -12.36 4.62
CA GLY A 291 -11.90 -13.21 5.68
C GLY A 291 -11.58 -14.64 5.22
N GLY A 292 -11.25 -14.82 3.94
CA GLY A 292 -10.93 -16.11 3.32
C GLY A 292 -12.14 -16.94 2.87
N VAL A 293 -13.37 -16.45 3.10
CA VAL A 293 -14.57 -17.08 2.55
C VAL A 293 -14.74 -16.61 1.10
N ILE A 294 -14.75 -17.55 0.15
CA ILE A 294 -14.91 -17.27 -1.27
C ILE A 294 -16.37 -17.38 -1.66
N THR A 295 -16.88 -16.36 -2.35
CA THR A 295 -18.24 -16.33 -2.93
C THR A 295 -18.21 -15.84 -4.36
N ASP A 296 -19.10 -16.38 -5.19
CA ASP A 296 -19.39 -15.85 -6.52
C ASP A 296 -20.25 -14.60 -6.39
N GLU A 297 -19.79 -13.49 -6.95
CA GLU A 297 -20.53 -12.23 -6.92
C GLU A 297 -21.52 -12.10 -8.07
N THR A 298 -21.38 -12.93 -9.10
CA THR A 298 -22.24 -13.03 -10.28
C THR A 298 -22.33 -14.48 -10.75
N GLU A 299 -23.41 -14.83 -11.44
CA GLU A 299 -23.43 -16.04 -12.27
C GLU A 299 -22.32 -15.94 -13.36
N PRO A 300 -21.72 -17.06 -13.80
CA PRO A 300 -20.73 -17.05 -14.87
C PRO A 300 -21.27 -16.41 -16.15
N ILE A 301 -20.51 -15.47 -16.73
CA ILE A 301 -20.89 -14.78 -17.96
C ILE A 301 -20.25 -15.50 -19.14
N ARG A 302 -21.08 -16.16 -19.96
CA ARG A 302 -20.63 -16.85 -21.17
C ARG A 302 -20.05 -15.87 -22.19
N LEU A 303 -18.85 -16.14 -22.68
CA LEU A 303 -18.23 -15.39 -23.77
C LEU A 303 -18.59 -16.00 -25.14
N GLU A 304 -18.95 -15.18 -26.12
CA GLU A 304 -19.29 -15.70 -27.46
C GLU A 304 -18.06 -16.27 -28.18
N THR A 305 -16.89 -15.69 -27.93
CA THR A 305 -15.62 -16.12 -28.50
C THR A 305 -14.56 -16.28 -27.41
N ASP A 306 -13.52 -17.04 -27.72
CA ASP A 306 -12.38 -17.26 -26.83
C ASP A 306 -11.31 -16.17 -26.96
N ASP A 307 -11.63 -15.05 -27.63
CA ASP A 307 -10.70 -13.95 -27.92
C ASP A 307 -10.27 -13.19 -26.66
N ALA A 308 -9.29 -12.30 -26.84
CA ALA A 308 -8.77 -11.43 -25.79
C ALA A 308 -9.87 -10.60 -25.12
N VAL A 309 -9.84 -10.54 -23.80
CA VAL A 309 -10.81 -9.81 -22.97
C VAL A 309 -10.12 -8.61 -22.35
N THR A 310 -10.81 -7.46 -22.38
CA THR A 310 -10.41 -6.28 -21.60
C THR A 310 -11.20 -6.24 -20.30
N PHE A 311 -10.52 -6.21 -19.16
CA PHE A 311 -11.09 -6.15 -17.83
C PHE A 311 -10.95 -4.74 -17.28
N ARG A 312 -11.94 -4.27 -16.52
CA ARG A 312 -11.93 -2.97 -15.85
C ARG A 312 -12.48 -3.08 -14.43
N ALA A 313 -11.80 -2.41 -13.50
CA ALA A 313 -12.31 -2.09 -12.16
C ALA A 313 -12.18 -0.58 -11.94
N ARG A 314 -13.28 0.08 -11.57
CA ARG A 314 -13.32 1.54 -11.34
C ARG A 314 -13.87 1.82 -9.95
N THR A 315 -13.11 2.53 -9.12
CA THR A 315 -13.57 2.95 -7.79
C THR A 315 -14.37 4.26 -7.88
N GLY A 316 -15.34 4.41 -6.97
CA GLY A 316 -16.13 5.64 -6.84
C GLY A 316 -15.31 6.83 -6.33
N GLN A 317 -15.92 8.02 -6.34
CA GLN A 317 -15.25 9.27 -5.94
C GLN A 317 -14.70 9.24 -4.51
N ASP A 318 -15.41 8.58 -3.60
CA ASP A 318 -15.03 8.38 -2.20
C ASP A 318 -14.24 7.08 -1.97
N GLY A 319 -14.01 6.28 -3.02
CA GLY A 319 -13.37 4.97 -2.95
C GLY A 319 -14.17 3.91 -2.19
N ALA A 320 -15.43 4.16 -1.81
CA ALA A 320 -16.24 3.24 -1.01
C ALA A 320 -16.75 2.03 -1.81
N LYS A 321 -16.91 2.23 -3.12
CA LYS A 321 -17.46 1.25 -4.06
C LYS A 321 -16.52 1.03 -5.24
N VAL A 322 -16.62 -0.15 -5.84
CA VAL A 322 -15.94 -0.51 -7.09
C VAL A 322 -16.94 -1.14 -8.05
N THR A 323 -16.83 -0.77 -9.33
CA THR A 323 -17.60 -1.35 -10.43
C THR A 323 -16.67 -2.15 -11.34
N PHE A 324 -17.11 -3.35 -11.71
CA PHE A 324 -16.40 -4.23 -12.64
C PHE A 324 -17.10 -4.24 -14.01
N SER A 325 -16.31 -4.15 -15.07
CA SER A 325 -16.80 -4.19 -16.46
C SER A 325 -15.82 -4.94 -17.35
N TYR A 326 -16.29 -5.44 -18.50
CA TYR A 326 -15.44 -6.05 -19.51
C TYR A 326 -15.79 -5.64 -20.94
N ARG A 327 -14.88 -5.91 -21.88
CA ARG A 327 -15.05 -5.67 -23.31
C ARG A 327 -14.30 -6.71 -24.14
N GLN A 328 -14.99 -7.33 -25.11
CA GLN A 328 -14.40 -8.10 -26.22
C GLN A 328 -14.54 -7.36 -27.57
N ASN A 329 -15.73 -6.82 -27.88
CA ASN A 329 -16.09 -6.28 -29.20
C ASN A 329 -16.48 -4.79 -29.18
N GLY A 330 -15.65 -3.94 -28.59
CA GLY A 330 -15.81 -2.47 -28.65
C GLY A 330 -16.64 -1.87 -27.51
N VAL A 331 -17.78 -2.47 -27.14
CA VAL A 331 -18.66 -1.93 -26.09
C VAL A 331 -18.30 -2.48 -24.71
N TRP A 332 -18.33 -1.61 -23.69
CA TRP A 332 -18.21 -2.01 -22.29
C TRP A 332 -19.50 -2.65 -21.79
N ASN A 333 -19.36 -3.81 -21.14
CA ASN A 333 -20.43 -4.52 -20.46
C ASN A 333 -20.17 -4.47 -18.96
N THR A 334 -21.13 -3.94 -18.20
CA THR A 334 -21.06 -3.94 -16.75
C THR A 334 -21.33 -5.34 -16.20
N VAL A 335 -20.43 -5.81 -15.33
CA VAL A 335 -20.54 -7.11 -14.64
C VAL A 335 -21.28 -6.92 -13.33
N LYS A 336 -20.80 -5.98 -12.51
CA LYS A 336 -21.38 -5.66 -11.22
C LYS A 336 -20.99 -4.26 -10.78
N GLU A 337 -21.99 -3.50 -10.34
CA GLU A 337 -21.81 -2.16 -9.76
C GLU A 337 -21.79 -2.26 -8.24
N ASP A 338 -21.31 -1.19 -7.59
CA ASP A 338 -21.44 -0.98 -6.15
C ASP A 338 -20.90 -2.10 -5.22
N CYS A 339 -19.88 -2.82 -5.66
CA CYS A 339 -19.15 -3.76 -4.80
C CYS A 339 -18.45 -3.00 -3.68
N THR A 340 -18.59 -3.45 -2.43
CA THR A 340 -18.00 -2.74 -1.28
C THR A 340 -16.49 -2.88 -1.24
N THR A 341 -15.76 -1.78 -1.03
CA THR A 341 -14.31 -1.82 -0.80
C THR A 341 -13.96 -1.95 0.69
N GLU A 342 -14.95 -2.07 1.59
CA GLU A 342 -14.73 -2.29 3.03
C GLU A 342 -13.79 -3.47 3.30
N ILE A 343 -13.95 -4.56 2.54
CA ILE A 343 -13.11 -5.75 2.68
C ILE A 343 -11.62 -5.47 2.38
N LEU A 344 -11.31 -4.33 1.75
CA LEU A 344 -9.97 -3.95 1.31
C LEU A 344 -9.39 -2.82 2.16
N THR A 345 -9.78 -2.73 3.43
CA THR A 345 -9.36 -1.68 4.36
C THR A 345 -8.48 -2.22 5.48
N ASP A 346 -7.62 -1.36 6.04
CA ASP A 346 -6.81 -1.68 7.22
C ASP A 346 -7.68 -2.14 8.40
N GLU A 347 -8.85 -1.53 8.56
CA GLU A 347 -9.76 -1.78 9.67
C GLU A 347 -10.44 -3.14 9.57
N HIS A 348 -10.92 -3.50 8.38
CA HIS A 348 -11.55 -4.80 8.15
C HIS A 348 -10.53 -5.93 8.24
N CYS A 349 -9.40 -5.78 7.54
CA CYS A 349 -8.37 -6.82 7.49
C CYS A 349 -7.54 -6.89 8.77
N ARG A 350 -7.63 -5.86 9.63
CA ARG A 350 -6.74 -5.65 10.78
C ARG A 350 -5.26 -5.70 10.35
N GLY A 351 -5.01 -5.13 9.17
CA GLY A 351 -3.74 -5.19 8.46
C GLY A 351 -2.95 -3.90 8.50
N PHE A 352 -1.87 -3.86 7.75
CA PHE A 352 -0.88 -2.77 7.75
C PHE A 352 -0.45 -2.31 6.36
N THR A 353 -1.22 -2.64 5.32
CA THR A 353 -0.90 -2.45 3.91
C THR A 353 -1.79 -1.40 3.25
N GLY A 354 -2.72 -1.81 2.40
CA GLY A 354 -3.58 -0.96 1.58
C GLY A 354 -4.01 -1.72 0.31
N ALA A 355 -5.03 -1.24 -0.38
CA ALA A 355 -5.56 -1.92 -1.56
C ALA A 355 -4.62 -1.83 -2.78
N HIS A 356 -4.63 -2.89 -3.60
CA HIS A 356 -3.79 -3.02 -4.79
C HIS A 356 -4.61 -3.57 -5.97
N PHE A 357 -4.34 -3.05 -7.17
CA PHE A 357 -4.85 -3.62 -8.42
C PHE A 357 -3.73 -4.38 -9.13
N GLY A 358 -4.03 -5.50 -9.77
CA GLY A 358 -3.00 -6.25 -10.47
C GLY A 358 -3.50 -7.29 -11.45
N MET A 359 -2.57 -7.79 -12.26
CA MET A 359 -2.76 -8.90 -13.18
C MET A 359 -2.40 -10.20 -12.49
N TYR A 360 -3.30 -11.17 -12.53
CA TYR A 360 -3.21 -12.39 -11.76
C TYR A 360 -3.48 -13.62 -12.62
N VAL A 361 -2.77 -14.72 -12.33
CA VAL A 361 -2.96 -16.02 -12.98
C VAL A 361 -2.78 -17.12 -11.94
N HIS A 362 -3.69 -18.09 -11.93
CA HIS A 362 -3.45 -19.37 -11.29
C HIS A 362 -3.78 -20.54 -12.20
N ASP A 363 -3.17 -21.67 -11.86
CA ASP A 363 -3.45 -22.95 -12.47
C ASP A 363 -3.31 -24.02 -11.39
N MET A 364 -4.43 -24.39 -10.77
CA MET A 364 -4.43 -25.36 -9.67
C MET A 364 -4.32 -26.81 -10.16
N THR A 365 -4.34 -27.04 -11.47
CA THR A 365 -4.04 -28.36 -12.06
C THR A 365 -2.55 -28.68 -11.99
N GLY A 366 -1.70 -27.65 -11.87
CA GLY A 366 -0.24 -27.77 -11.89
C GLY A 366 0.37 -27.83 -13.30
N LEU A 367 -0.43 -27.64 -14.36
CA LEU A 367 0.01 -27.65 -15.76
C LEU A 367 0.77 -26.38 -16.18
N ALA A 368 0.80 -25.35 -15.32
CA ALA A 368 1.52 -24.11 -15.56
C ALA A 368 1.00 -23.33 -16.78
N LEU A 369 -0.32 -23.34 -17.01
CA LEU A 369 -0.92 -22.52 -18.06
C LEU A 369 -0.58 -21.04 -17.85
N HIS A 370 -0.26 -20.33 -18.92
CA HIS A 370 0.12 -18.92 -18.86
C HIS A 370 -1.01 -18.03 -19.38
N ALA A 371 -1.04 -16.79 -18.90
CA ALA A 371 -1.80 -15.70 -19.51
C ALA A 371 -0.86 -14.62 -20.02
N ASP A 372 -1.22 -14.04 -21.16
CA ASP A 372 -0.49 -12.93 -21.79
C ASP A 372 -1.29 -11.64 -21.63
N PHE A 373 -0.73 -10.67 -20.92
CA PHE A 373 -1.31 -9.34 -20.73
C PHE A 373 -0.64 -8.35 -21.68
N GLU A 374 -1.42 -7.70 -22.55
CA GLU A 374 -0.91 -6.78 -23.58
C GLU A 374 -0.51 -5.43 -22.98
N TRP A 375 -1.28 -4.95 -22.01
CA TRP A 375 -1.02 -3.70 -21.30
C TRP A 375 -1.76 -3.67 -19.96
N PHE A 376 -1.32 -2.80 -19.07
CA PHE A 376 -1.98 -2.50 -17.80
C PHE A 376 -2.07 -0.98 -17.60
N TYR A 377 -3.29 -0.50 -17.41
CA TYR A 377 -3.58 0.88 -17.05
C TYR A 377 -3.96 0.96 -15.58
N LEU A 378 -3.36 1.90 -14.85
CA LEU A 378 -3.77 2.29 -13.52
C LEU A 378 -3.63 3.80 -13.37
N GLY A 379 -4.76 4.51 -13.26
CA GLY A 379 -4.76 5.97 -13.20
C GLY A 379 -6.13 6.53 -12.89
N GLU A 380 -6.33 7.81 -13.22
CA GLU A 380 -7.65 8.43 -13.15
C GLU A 380 -8.65 7.73 -14.09
N PRO A 381 -9.94 7.66 -13.75
CA PRO A 381 -10.94 7.10 -14.64
C PRO A 381 -10.97 7.80 -15.99
N GLN A 382 -10.93 7.02 -17.07
CA GLN A 382 -11.04 7.55 -18.43
C GLN A 382 -12.52 7.73 -18.80
N GLU A 383 -12.82 8.71 -19.64
CA GLU A 383 -14.12 8.78 -20.30
C GLU A 383 -14.26 7.55 -21.22
N ASP A 384 -15.46 6.97 -21.24
CA ASP A 384 -15.72 5.84 -22.13
C ASP A 384 -15.71 6.38 -23.57
N GLU A 385 -14.64 6.09 -24.32
CA GLU A 385 -14.60 6.35 -25.76
C GLU A 385 -15.74 5.56 -26.43
N THR A 386 -16.68 6.30 -27.05
CA THR A 386 -17.89 5.78 -27.72
C THR A 386 -17.60 4.96 -28.97
#